data_AF-A0A944S715-F1
#
_entry.id   AF-A0A944S715-F1
#
_cell.length_a   1.000
_cell.length_b   1.000
_cell.length_c   1.000
_cell.angle_alpha   90.00
_cell.angle_beta   90.00
_cell.angle_gamma   90.00
#
_symmetry.space_group_name_H-M   'P 1'
#
loop_
_entity.id
_entity.type
_entity.pdbx_description
1 polymer ?
#
loop_
_entity_poly.entity_id
_entity_poly.type
_entity_poly.pdbx_seq_one_letter_code
_entity_poly.pdbx_strand_id
1 'polypeptide(L)'
;MTGGDGEVALVDKRNPQETVKLEPWLATVFMLADGQHKVSELISYLREHYGSAPPQNLDDTVISVIERLVESGTLKLKESAYELPYHLARPIEELDLVEAKRFLEEDGYYQLPS
;
A
#
# COMPACT_ATOMS: atom_id res chain seq x y z
N MET A 1 0.86 0.10 7.69
CA MET A 1 -0.24 1.07 7.46
C MET A 1 -1.52 0.55 8.11
N THR A 2 -1.94 1.07 9.26
CA THR A 2 -3.32 0.96 9.78
C THR A 2 -3.56 2.06 10.81
N GLY A 3 -4.53 2.94 10.56
CA GLY A 3 -5.02 3.85 11.58
C GLY A 3 -6.14 3.18 12.36
N GLY A 4 -5.91 2.90 13.65
CA GLY A 4 -6.89 2.72 14.74
C GLY A 4 -8.06 1.72 14.61
N ASP A 5 -8.86 1.78 13.55
CA ASP A 5 -10.21 1.21 13.47
C ASP A 5 -10.43 0.28 12.25
N GLY A 6 -9.36 -0.20 11.63
CA GLY A 6 -9.43 -1.01 10.40
C GLY A 6 -9.56 -0.18 9.11
N GLU A 7 -9.45 1.15 9.22
CA GLU A 7 -9.36 2.06 8.09
C GLU A 7 -7.88 2.24 7.67
N VAL A 8 -7.61 2.16 6.37
CA VAL A 8 -6.30 2.52 5.81
C VAL A 8 -6.36 3.98 5.39
N ALA A 9 -5.45 4.77 5.96
CA ALA A 9 -5.28 6.17 5.60
C ALA A 9 -3.84 6.41 5.13
N LEU A 10 -3.68 7.33 4.18
CA LEU A 10 -2.38 7.88 3.83
C LEU A 10 -2.07 9.04 4.78
N VAL A 11 -0.86 9.05 5.33
CA VAL A 11 -0.36 10.12 6.22
C VAL A 11 0.56 11.01 5.40
N ASP A 12 0.36 12.34 5.40
CA ASP A 12 1.35 13.25 4.81
C ASP A 12 2.60 13.26 5.71
N LYS A 13 3.72 12.78 5.17
CA LYS A 13 5.01 12.78 5.86
C LYS A 13 5.50 14.17 6.30
N ARG A 14 5.03 15.25 5.64
CA ARG A 14 5.36 16.64 5.98
C ARG A 14 4.45 17.19 7.08
N ASN A 15 3.27 16.59 7.25
CA ASN A 15 2.29 16.95 8.26
C ASN A 15 1.53 15.69 8.74
N PRO A 16 2.06 14.94 9.72
CA PRO A 16 1.48 13.67 10.14
C PRO A 16 0.07 13.75 10.73
N GLN A 17 -0.43 14.96 10.99
CA GLN A 17 -1.81 15.20 11.43
C GLN A 17 -2.80 15.25 10.26
N GLU A 18 -2.31 15.34 9.03
CA GLU A 18 -3.12 15.33 7.81
C GLU A 18 -3.17 13.91 7.25
N THR A 19 -4.36 13.32 7.30
CA THR A 19 -4.62 11.98 6.80
C THR A 19 -5.68 11.98 5.72
N VAL A 20 -5.47 11.18 4.68
CA VAL A 20 -6.45 10.95 3.62
C VAL A 20 -6.99 9.53 3.78
N LYS A 21 -8.27 9.42 4.13
CA LYS A 21 -8.96 8.14 4.18
C LYS A 21 -9.09 7.56 2.77
N LEU A 22 -8.76 6.29 2.61
CA LEU A 22 -8.91 5.60 1.34
C LEU A 22 -10.28 4.95 1.23
N GLU A 23 -10.79 4.89 -0.01
CA GLU A 23 -11.92 4.04 -0.34
C GLU A 23 -11.60 2.57 0.01
N PRO A 24 -12.56 1.78 0.51
CA PRO A 24 -12.28 0.44 1.04
C PRO A 24 -11.56 -0.49 0.06
N TRP A 25 -11.94 -0.49 -1.21
CA TRP A 25 -11.28 -1.34 -2.20
C TRP A 25 -9.83 -0.90 -2.48
N LEU A 26 -9.55 0.41 -2.43
CA LEU A 26 -8.22 0.96 -2.62
C LEU A 26 -7.35 0.72 -1.38
N ALA A 27 -7.94 0.81 -0.18
CA ALA A 27 -7.31 0.38 1.07
C ALA A 27 -6.83 -1.07 0.99
N THR A 28 -7.65 -1.98 0.46
CA THR A 28 -7.27 -3.38 0.23
C THR A 28 -6.05 -3.54 -0.67
N VAL A 29 -5.92 -2.71 -1.73
CA VAL A 29 -4.72 -2.72 -2.59
C VAL A 29 -3.46 -2.47 -1.77
N PHE A 30 -3.49 -1.49 -0.85
CA PHE A 30 -2.34 -1.16 -0.01
C PHE A 30 -2.11 -2.18 1.11
N MET A 31 -3.15 -2.82 1.64
CA MET A 31 -2.99 -3.88 2.64
C MET A 31 -2.33 -5.13 2.07
N LEU A 32 -2.63 -5.49 0.81
CA LEU A 32 -2.04 -6.63 0.13
C LEU A 32 -0.73 -6.29 -0.60
N ALA A 33 -0.32 -5.02 -0.61
CA ALA A 33 0.99 -4.59 -1.12
C ALA A 33 2.12 -4.83 -0.10
N ASP A 34 2.16 -6.02 0.50
CA ASP A 34 3.06 -6.38 1.60
C ASP A 34 4.32 -7.15 1.17
N GLY A 35 4.51 -7.31 -0.14
CA GLY A 35 5.62 -8.07 -0.71
C GLY A 35 5.44 -9.59 -0.67
N GLN A 36 4.37 -10.10 -0.07
CA GLN A 36 4.06 -11.52 0.03
C GLN A 36 2.91 -11.93 -0.89
N HIS A 37 1.89 -11.08 -1.03
CA HIS A 37 0.73 -11.37 -1.87
C HIS A 37 0.93 -11.03 -3.35
N LYS A 38 0.27 -11.80 -4.21
CA LYS A 38 0.21 -11.61 -5.66
C LYS A 38 -0.98 -10.74 -6.05
N VAL A 39 -0.86 -10.07 -7.19
CA VAL A 39 -1.98 -9.34 -7.82
C VAL A 39 -3.20 -10.23 -8.05
N SER A 40 -2.99 -11.51 -8.40
CA SER A 40 -4.09 -12.47 -8.57
C SER A 40 -4.87 -12.71 -7.27
N GLU A 41 -4.21 -12.67 -6.12
CA GLU A 41 -4.84 -12.86 -4.81
C GLU A 41 -5.69 -11.64 -4.44
N LEU A 42 -5.20 -10.43 -4.72
CA LEU A 42 -5.99 -9.19 -4.62
C LEU A 42 -7.25 -9.23 -5.50
N ILE A 43 -7.13 -9.62 -6.77
CA ILE A 43 -8.28 -9.74 -7.68
C ILE A 43 -9.28 -10.78 -7.16
N SER A 44 -8.78 -11.92 -6.68
CA SER A 44 -9.63 -12.99 -6.13
C SER A 44 -10.39 -12.52 -4.89
N TYR A 45 -9.70 -11.84 -3.97
CA TYR A 45 -10.30 -11.25 -2.78
C TYR A 45 -11.39 -10.22 -3.13
N LEU A 46 -11.11 -9.32 -4.08
CA LEU A 46 -12.09 -8.32 -4.50
C LEU A 46 -13.32 -8.96 -5.16
N ARG A 47 -13.15 -10.01 -5.97
CA ARG A 47 -14.26 -10.77 -6.56
C ARG A 47 -15.16 -11.38 -5.48
N GLU A 48 -14.56 -12.01 -4.46
CA GLU A 48 -15.30 -12.60 -3.35
C GLU A 48 -16.11 -11.54 -2.59
N HIS A 49 -15.58 -10.32 -2.45
CA HIS A 49 -16.28 -9.21 -1.82
C HIS A 49 -17.55 -8.78 -2.57
N TYR A 50 -17.58 -8.89 -3.90
CA TYR A 50 -18.78 -8.65 -4.71
C TYR A 50 -19.76 -9.84 -4.73
N GLY A 51 -19.40 -10.97 -4.13
CA GLY A 51 -20.24 -12.16 -4.06
C GLY A 51 -20.57 -12.74 -5.44
N SER A 52 -21.86 -12.94 -5.72
CA SER A 52 -22.33 -13.63 -6.93
C SER A 52 -22.35 -12.74 -8.19
N ALA A 53 -22.10 -11.43 -8.08
CA ALA A 53 -22.21 -10.50 -9.19
C ALA A 53 -21.06 -9.47 -9.23
N PRO A 54 -19.80 -9.90 -9.39
CA PRO A 54 -18.70 -8.96 -9.63
C PRO A 54 -18.88 -8.21 -10.96
N PRO A 55 -18.40 -6.95 -11.05
CA PRO A 55 -18.35 -6.24 -12.32
C PRO A 55 -17.58 -7.03 -13.38
N GLN A 56 -18.09 -7.06 -14.62
CA GLN A 56 -17.49 -7.84 -15.71
C GLN A 56 -16.05 -7.42 -16.02
N ASN A 57 -15.71 -6.15 -15.78
CA ASN A 57 -14.40 -5.54 -16.04
C ASN A 57 -13.58 -5.32 -14.75
N LEU A 58 -13.90 -6.02 -13.65
CA LEU A 58 -13.23 -5.82 -12.36
C LEU A 58 -11.71 -6.04 -12.47
N ASP A 59 -11.30 -7.15 -13.08
CA ASP A 59 -9.88 -7.50 -13.25
C ASP A 59 -9.13 -6.42 -14.03
N ASP A 60 -9.64 -6.02 -15.20
CA ASP A 60 -9.03 -4.99 -16.05
C ASP A 60 -8.92 -3.65 -15.30
N THR A 61 -9.94 -3.33 -14.50
CA THR A 61 -9.96 -2.11 -13.69
C THR A 61 -8.88 -2.16 -12.60
N VAL A 62 -8.77 -3.28 -11.88
CA VAL A 62 -7.77 -3.46 -10.82
C VAL A 62 -6.36 -3.44 -11.40
N ILE A 63 -6.13 -4.13 -12.51
CA ILE A 63 -4.83 -4.15 -13.21
C ILE A 63 -4.46 -2.72 -13.63
N SER A 64 -5.36 -1.98 -14.27
CA SER A 64 -5.11 -0.59 -14.68
C SER A 64 -4.80 0.35 -13.51
N VAL A 65 -5.40 0.11 -12.33
CA VAL A 65 -5.04 0.86 -11.12
C VAL A 65 -3.63 0.53 -10.66
N ILE A 66 -3.28 -0.76 -10.59
CA ILE A 66 -1.96 -1.22 -10.16
C ILE A 66 -0.87 -0.69 -11.10
N GLU A 67 -1.08 -0.75 -12.41
CA GLU A 67 -0.16 -0.22 -13.41
C GLU A 67 0.12 1.26 -13.17
N ARG A 68 -0.92 2.08 -12.98
CA ARG A 68 -0.76 3.52 -12.67
C ARG A 68 0.00 3.77 -11.37
N LEU A 69 -0.22 2.94 -10.34
CA LEU A 69 0.51 3.05 -9.07
C LEU A 69 1.97 2.62 -9.21
N VAL A 70 2.28 1.68 -10.10
CA VAL A 70 3.65 1.31 -10.43
C VAL A 70 4.33 2.42 -11.23
N GLU A 71 3.64 2.98 -12.23
CA GLU A 71 4.13 4.11 -13.04
C GLU A 71 4.40 5.36 -12.18
N SER A 72 3.57 5.63 -11.17
CA SER A 72 3.80 6.73 -10.23
C SER A 72 4.91 6.46 -9.22
N GLY A 73 5.44 5.23 -9.16
CA GLY A 73 6.40 4.79 -8.16
C GLY A 73 5.81 4.55 -6.76
N THR A 74 4.48 4.58 -6.63
CA THR A 74 3.78 4.34 -5.36
C THR A 74 3.80 2.85 -4.97
N LEU A 75 3.74 1.96 -5.97
CA LEU A 75 3.89 0.52 -5.79
C LEU A 75 5.08 0.00 -6.60
N LYS A 76 5.65 -1.11 -6.14
CA LYS A 76 6.66 -1.86 -6.90
C LYS A 76 6.30 -3.34 -6.86
N LEU A 77 6.25 -3.94 -8.04
CA LEU A 77 6.07 -5.38 -8.19
C LEU A 77 7.42 -6.10 -8.14
N LYS A 78 7.42 -7.31 -7.58
CA LYS A 78 8.57 -8.21 -7.53
C LYS A 78 8.15 -9.56 -8.13
N GLU A 79 9.09 -10.23 -8.77
CA GLU A 79 8.84 -11.56 -9.37
C GLU A 79 8.74 -12.68 -8.33
N SER A 80 9.27 -12.44 -7.13
CA SER A 80 9.23 -13.34 -5.98
C SER A 80 8.80 -12.58 -4.73
N ALA A 81 8.44 -13.33 -3.68
CA ALA A 81 8.22 -12.77 -2.35
C ALA A 81 9.39 -11.88 -1.93
N TYR A 82 9.09 -10.77 -1.28
CA TYR A 82 10.02 -9.74 -0.90
C TYR A 82 9.71 -9.23 0.51
N GLU A 83 10.72 -9.25 1.36
CA GLU A 83 10.61 -8.67 2.70
C GLU A 83 10.65 -7.15 2.60
N LEU A 84 9.59 -6.51 3.09
CA LEU A 84 9.53 -5.06 3.10
C LEU A 84 10.57 -4.48 4.07
N PRO A 85 11.20 -3.33 3.71
CA PRO A 85 12.01 -2.56 4.64
C PRO A 85 11.25 -2.24 5.93
N TYR A 86 11.96 -2.12 7.05
CA TYR A 86 11.39 -1.89 8.39
C TYR A 86 10.32 -0.79 8.42
N HIS A 87 10.59 0.34 7.76
CA HIS A 87 9.71 1.50 7.73
C HIS A 87 8.40 1.30 6.93
N LEU A 88 8.30 0.24 6.12
CA LEU A 88 7.09 -0.15 5.38
C LEU A 88 6.41 -1.40 5.96
N ALA A 89 7.15 -2.21 6.71
CA ALA A 89 6.66 -3.49 7.23
C ALA A 89 5.61 -3.36 8.34
N ARG A 90 5.44 -2.17 8.95
CA ARG A 90 4.53 -1.94 10.09
C ARG A 90 3.74 -0.63 9.99
N PRO A 91 2.61 -0.49 10.72
CA PRO A 91 1.93 0.79 10.92
C PRO A 91 2.85 1.84 11.55
N ILE A 92 2.63 3.12 11.21
CA ILE A 92 3.50 4.21 11.70
C ILE A 92 3.46 4.35 13.23
N GLU A 93 2.33 3.97 13.82
CA GLU A 93 2.08 3.93 15.26
C GLU A 93 2.92 2.87 15.99
N GLU A 94 3.40 1.85 15.27
CA GLU A 94 4.22 0.77 15.81
C GLU A 94 5.72 0.94 15.48
N LEU A 95 6.07 1.93 14.66
CA LEU A 95 7.45 2.20 14.28
C LEU A 95 8.16 3.07 15.32
N ASP A 96 9.42 2.76 15.60
CA ASP A 96 10.33 3.76 16.16
C ASP A 96 10.61 4.80 15.08
N LEU A 97 10.07 6.01 15.27
CA LEU A 97 10.17 7.08 14.28
C LEU A 97 11.61 7.52 14.00
N VAL A 98 12.52 7.37 14.98
CA VAL A 98 13.94 7.71 14.81
C VAL A 98 14.61 6.66 13.92
N GLU A 99 14.35 5.38 14.18
CA GLU A 99 14.87 4.28 13.38
C GLU A 99 14.27 4.27 11.96
N ALA A 100 12.96 4.49 11.84
CA ALA A 100 12.28 4.60 10.55
C ALA A 100 12.85 5.74 9.71
N LYS A 101 13.14 6.90 10.31
CA LYS A 101 13.77 8.03 9.62
C LYS A 101 15.17 7.70 9.11
N ARG A 102 15.99 7.02 9.94
CA ARG A 102 17.33 6.56 9.52
C ARG A 102 17.26 5.62 8.32
N PHE A 103 16.35 4.64 8.34
CA PHE A 103 16.15 3.73 7.21
C PHE A 103 15.63 4.45 5.95
N LEU A 104 14.75 5.45 6.10
CA LEU A 104 14.27 6.25 4.99
C LEU A 104 15.41 7.02 4.29
N GLU A 105 16.37 7.55 5.05
CA GLU A 105 17.55 8.27 4.53
C GLU A 105 18.56 7.32 3.86
N GLU A 106 18.72 6.09 4.37
CA GLU A 106 19.71 5.11 3.89
C GLU A 106 19.25 4.31 2.65
N ASP A 107 17.96 3.99 2.54
CA ASP A 107 17.44 3.08 1.49
C ASP A 107 17.30 3.77 0.11
N GLY A 108 17.62 5.06 0.01
CA GLY A 108 17.64 5.81 -1.25
C GLY A 108 16.26 6.03 -1.90
N TYR A 109 15.18 5.52 -1.30
CA TYR A 109 13.80 5.74 -1.73
C TYR A 109 13.29 7.15 -1.46
N TYR A 110 13.93 7.88 -0.54
CA TYR A 110 13.48 9.19 -0.07
C TYR A 110 14.61 10.23 -0.08
N GLN A 111 14.67 11.07 -1.11
CA GLN A 111 15.25 12.40 -0.96
C GLN A 111 14.13 13.33 -0.49
N LEU A 112 14.13 13.72 0.78
CA LEU A 112 13.39 14.93 1.16
C LEU A 112 14.08 16.11 0.47
N PRO A 113 13.36 16.95 -0.30
CA PRO A 113 13.97 18.16 -0.80
C PRO A 113 14.45 19.00 0.38
N SER A 114 15.65 19.55 0.22
CA SER A 114 16.35 20.41 1.17
C SER A 114 15.53 21.63 1.57
#